data_AF-A0A849FBG2-F1
#
_entry.id   AF-A0A849FBG2-F1
#
_cell.length_a   1.000
_cell.length_b   1.000
_cell.length_c   1.000
_cell.angle_alpha   90.00
_cell.angle_beta   90.00
_cell.angle_gamma   90.00
#
_symmetry.space_group_name_H-M   'P 1'
#
loop_
_entity.id
_entity.type
_entity.pdbx_description
1 polymer ?
#
loop_
_entity_poly.entity_id
_entity_poly.type
_entity_poly.pdbx_seq_one_letter_code
_entity_poly.pdbx_strand_id
1 'polypeptide(L)'
;MTNYATPPGGLPPQSQLLTGRAIFTNAYAVIPHGVQTDIVTSAFPHWTGARGWVLARPLSGFAETFSQTVMELTPGGGSDRPETDATAQAVLFVVSGALTLTLGAVDHEMGPGGYAFL
;
A
#
# COMPACT_ATOMS: atom_id res chain seq x y z
N MET A 1 20.86 8.25 -4.43
CA MET A 1 19.44 8.37 -4.06
C MET A 1 18.87 6.96 -4.06
N THR A 2 18.41 6.48 -2.91
CA THR A 2 17.75 5.17 -2.81
C THR A 2 16.41 5.28 -3.51
N ASN A 3 16.20 4.52 -4.59
CA ASN A 3 14.95 4.55 -5.35
C ASN A 3 14.11 3.35 -4.92
N TYR A 4 13.00 3.59 -4.23
CA TYR A 4 12.04 2.53 -3.88
C TYR A 4 11.00 2.41 -4.99
N ALA A 5 10.55 1.19 -5.27
CA ALA A 5 9.51 0.97 -6.26
C ALA A 5 8.16 1.48 -5.76
N THR A 6 7.40 2.13 -6.65
CA THR A 6 6.01 2.54 -6.42
C THR A 6 5.07 1.76 -7.35
N PRO A 7 3.77 1.66 -7.02
CA PRO A 7 2.78 1.14 -7.94
C PRO A 7 2.84 1.89 -9.28
N PRO A 8 2.75 1.19 -10.42
CA PRO A 8 2.72 1.85 -11.73
C PRO A 8 1.44 2.69 -11.92
N GLY A 9 0.33 2.31 -11.27
CA GLY A 9 -0.97 2.95 -11.47
C GLY A 9 -1.41 2.88 -12.94
N GLY A 10 -2.25 3.82 -13.34
CA GLY A 10 -2.72 3.96 -14.72
C GLY A 10 -3.48 2.74 -15.22
N LEU A 11 -3.58 2.65 -16.54
CA LEU A 11 -4.07 1.47 -17.25
C LEU A 11 -2.98 0.93 -18.19
N PRO A 12 -2.86 -0.40 -18.32
CA PRO A 12 -1.92 -1.00 -19.27
C PRO A 12 -2.28 -0.60 -20.70
N PRO A 13 -1.28 -0.35 -21.58
CA PRO A 13 -1.54 -0.06 -22.98
C PRO A 13 -2.16 -1.27 -23.70
N GLN A 14 -2.95 -1.04 -24.75
CA GLN A 14 -3.57 -2.12 -25.54
C GLN A 14 -2.54 -3.06 -26.20
N SER A 15 -1.30 -2.61 -26.37
CA SER A 15 -0.19 -3.42 -26.91
C SER A 15 0.44 -4.37 -25.87
N GLN A 16 0.03 -4.31 -24.61
CA GLN A 16 0.59 -5.15 -23.56
C GLN A 16 0.20 -6.62 -23.78
N LEU A 17 1.21 -7.50 -23.72
CA LEU A 17 0.97 -8.94 -23.79
C LEU A 17 0.10 -9.38 -22.61
N LEU A 18 -0.92 -10.19 -22.90
CA LEU A 18 -1.86 -10.70 -21.91
C LEU A 18 -1.26 -11.80 -21.01
N THR A 19 -0.14 -12.41 -21.44
CA THR A 19 0.57 -13.42 -20.66
C THR A 19 1.34 -12.77 -19.50
N GLY A 20 0.81 -12.92 -18.29
CA GLY A 20 1.44 -12.46 -17.06
C GLY A 20 2.38 -13.49 -16.43
N ARG A 21 3.20 -13.03 -15.47
CA ARG A 21 4.02 -13.89 -14.60
C ARG A 21 3.29 -14.29 -13.31
N ALA A 22 1.97 -14.10 -13.25
CA ALA A 22 1.19 -14.44 -12.08
C ALA A 22 1.15 -15.97 -11.93
N ILE A 23 1.54 -16.47 -10.75
CA ILE A 23 1.62 -17.90 -10.47
C ILE A 23 1.02 -18.14 -9.09
N PHE A 24 0.21 -19.19 -8.98
CA PHE A 24 -0.27 -19.71 -7.71
C PHE A 24 0.03 -21.21 -7.68
N THR A 25 0.68 -21.64 -6.61
CA THR A 25 0.96 -23.05 -6.33
C THR A 25 0.53 -23.36 -4.90
N ASN A 26 0.57 -24.63 -4.52
CA ASN A 26 0.31 -25.02 -3.13
C ASN A 26 1.40 -24.54 -2.15
N ALA A 27 2.55 -24.04 -2.66
CA ALA A 27 3.68 -23.62 -1.84
C ALA A 27 3.93 -22.10 -1.85
N TYR A 28 3.54 -21.40 -2.92
CA TYR A 28 3.79 -19.97 -3.07
C TYR A 28 2.87 -19.31 -4.11
N ALA A 29 2.76 -17.99 -4.01
CA ALA A 29 2.14 -17.13 -5.01
C ALA A 29 3.12 -16.05 -5.50
N VAL A 30 3.03 -15.69 -6.77
CA VAL A 30 3.73 -14.56 -7.38
C VAL A 30 2.67 -13.64 -7.99
N ILE A 31 2.63 -12.39 -7.50
CA ILE A 31 1.72 -11.36 -7.99
C ILE A 31 2.59 -10.25 -8.59
N PRO A 32 2.62 -10.10 -9.94
CA PRO A 32 3.43 -9.09 -10.59
C PRO A 32 2.95 -7.67 -10.28
N HIS A 33 3.88 -6.71 -10.21
CA HIS A 33 3.58 -5.31 -9.92
C HIS A 33 2.52 -4.69 -10.86
N GLY A 34 2.40 -5.18 -12.10
CA GLY A 34 1.42 -4.72 -13.09
C GLY A 34 -0.05 -4.99 -12.73
N VAL A 35 -0.33 -5.72 -11.64
CA VAL A 35 -1.69 -5.84 -11.08
C VAL A 35 -2.14 -4.53 -10.43
N GLN A 36 -1.21 -3.69 -9.96
CA GLN A 36 -1.49 -2.45 -9.25
C GLN A 36 -1.86 -1.30 -10.22
N THR A 37 -3.05 -1.40 -10.81
CA THR A 37 -3.65 -0.41 -11.75
C THR A 37 -4.68 0.48 -11.05
N ASP A 38 -5.10 1.57 -11.69
CA ASP A 38 -5.99 2.55 -11.04
C ASP A 38 -7.37 2.00 -10.68
N ILE A 39 -7.92 1.11 -11.52
CA ILE A 39 -9.31 0.61 -11.39
C ILE A 39 -9.49 -0.47 -10.32
N VAL A 40 -8.40 -0.93 -9.69
CA VAL A 40 -8.43 -1.94 -8.61
C VAL A 40 -8.05 -1.36 -7.25
N THR A 41 -8.00 -0.04 -7.14
CA THR A 41 -7.71 0.63 -5.87
C THR A 41 -8.87 0.50 -4.89
N SER A 42 -8.52 0.48 -3.61
CA SER A 42 -9.45 0.47 -2.48
C SER A 42 -9.52 1.86 -1.84
N ALA A 43 -10.70 2.20 -1.35
CA ALA A 43 -10.94 3.36 -0.50
C ALA A 43 -11.02 2.94 0.97
N PHE A 44 -10.60 3.82 1.87
CA PHE A 44 -10.54 3.54 3.30
C PHE A 44 -11.44 4.52 4.07
N PRO A 45 -12.25 4.05 5.03
CA PRO A 45 -13.06 4.94 5.86
C PRO A 45 -12.20 6.00 6.55
N HIS A 46 -12.70 7.24 6.64
CA HIS A 46 -12.03 8.37 7.29
C HIS A 46 -10.75 8.87 6.61
N TRP A 47 -10.37 8.33 5.44
CA TRP A 47 -9.26 8.85 4.64
C TRP A 47 -9.78 9.76 3.54
N THR A 48 -9.14 10.93 3.37
CA THR A 48 -9.44 11.88 2.29
C THR A 48 -8.24 11.98 1.36
N GLY A 49 -8.48 12.07 0.05
CA GLY A 49 -7.41 12.17 -0.95
C GLY A 49 -6.47 10.96 -0.94
N ALA A 50 -7.01 9.77 -0.63
CA ALA A 50 -6.25 8.54 -0.49
C ALA A 50 -6.81 7.44 -1.39
N ARG A 51 -5.92 6.61 -1.91
CA ARG A 51 -6.23 5.33 -2.58
C ARG A 51 -5.18 4.30 -2.21
N GLY A 52 -5.53 3.01 -2.21
CA GLY A 52 -4.55 1.97 -1.90
C GLY A 52 -4.72 0.67 -2.65
N TRP A 53 -3.60 -0.03 -2.85
CA TRP A 53 -3.56 -1.39 -3.39
C TRP A 53 -3.36 -2.37 -2.24
N VAL A 54 -4.38 -3.19 -1.97
CA VAL A 54 -4.37 -4.18 -0.90
C VAL A 54 -3.65 -5.44 -1.37
N LEU A 55 -2.68 -5.89 -0.58
CA LEU A 55 -1.81 -7.04 -0.78
C LEU A 55 -1.98 -7.98 0.42
N ALA A 56 -3.16 -8.57 0.55
CA ALA A 56 -3.51 -9.49 1.63
C ALA A 56 -4.08 -10.79 1.07
N ARG A 57 -3.98 -11.87 1.86
CA ARG A 57 -4.50 -13.21 1.53
C ARG A 57 -4.11 -13.70 0.12
N PRO A 58 -2.80 -13.75 -0.21
CA PRO A 58 -2.35 -14.19 -1.54
C PRO A 58 -2.61 -15.68 -1.82
N LEU A 59 -2.84 -16.50 -0.78
CA LEU A 59 -3.24 -17.89 -0.88
C LEU A 59 -4.38 -18.18 0.12
N SER A 60 -5.10 -19.27 -0.09
CA SER A 60 -6.09 -19.76 0.87
C SER A 60 -5.41 -20.38 2.11
N GLY A 61 -6.17 -20.51 3.19
CA GLY A 61 -5.67 -21.07 4.46
C GLY A 61 -5.03 -20.01 5.35
N PHE A 62 -3.83 -20.29 5.87
CA PHE A 62 -3.19 -19.49 6.93
C PHE A 62 -2.48 -18.24 6.37
N ALA A 63 -3.24 -17.32 5.76
CA ALA A 63 -2.73 -16.10 5.11
C ALA A 63 -3.46 -14.83 5.60
N GLU A 64 -3.93 -14.84 6.84
CA GLU A 64 -4.77 -13.78 7.44
C GLU A 64 -4.07 -13.05 8.60
N THR A 65 -2.83 -13.42 8.91
CA THR A 65 -2.05 -12.81 10.01
C THR A 65 -1.61 -11.38 9.72
N PHE A 66 -1.40 -11.04 8.44
CA PHE A 66 -0.91 -9.73 8.02
C PHE A 66 -1.77 -9.16 6.90
N SER A 67 -1.88 -7.84 6.89
CA SER A 67 -2.40 -7.06 5.79
C SER A 67 -1.34 -6.06 5.37
N GLN A 68 -1.05 -6.01 4.06
CA GLN A 68 -0.19 -4.99 3.48
C GLN A 68 -1.03 -4.14 2.53
N THR A 69 -0.86 -2.82 2.60
CA THR A 69 -1.47 -1.90 1.65
C THR A 69 -0.40 -0.92 1.17
N VAL A 70 -0.26 -0.76 -0.13
CA VAL A 70 0.50 0.37 -0.69
C VAL A 70 -0.47 1.52 -0.86
N MET A 71 -0.32 2.57 -0.06
CA MET A 71 -1.23 3.72 -0.06
C MET A 71 -0.59 4.91 -0.77
N GLU A 72 -1.39 5.62 -1.55
CA GLU A 72 -1.04 6.86 -2.21
C GLU A 72 -1.94 7.97 -1.67
N LEU A 73 -1.33 9.09 -1.27
CA LEU A 73 -2.01 10.28 -0.79
C LEU A 73 -1.76 11.44 -1.75
N THR A 74 -2.82 12.15 -2.11
CA THR A 74 -2.70 13.43 -2.82
C THR A 74 -2.21 14.52 -1.86
N PRO A 75 -1.69 15.65 -2.36
CA PRO A 75 -1.39 16.82 -1.50
C PRO A 75 -2.60 17.20 -0.63
N GLY A 76 -2.38 17.34 0.67
CA GLY A 76 -3.45 17.61 1.65
C GLY A 76 -4.34 16.40 1.99
N GLY A 77 -4.07 15.22 1.42
CA GLY A 77 -4.74 13.97 1.78
C GLY A 77 -4.17 13.36 3.07
N GLY A 78 -4.96 12.51 3.72
CA GLY A 78 -4.61 11.89 5.00
C GLY A 78 -5.83 11.48 5.81
N SER A 79 -5.62 11.22 7.10
CA SER A 79 -6.67 10.89 8.05
C SER A 79 -6.25 11.23 9.49
N ASP A 80 -7.16 11.81 10.26
CA ASP A 80 -7.03 11.96 11.72
C ASP A 80 -7.52 10.72 12.49
N ARG A 81 -8.09 9.73 11.78
CA ARG A 81 -8.62 8.48 12.34
C ARG A 81 -8.20 7.29 11.46
N PRO A 82 -6.89 7.06 11.29
CA PRO A 82 -6.35 6.17 10.26
C PRO A 82 -6.64 4.68 10.50
N GLU A 83 -6.66 4.24 11.76
CA GLU A 83 -6.91 2.87 12.19
C GLU A 83 -8.10 2.84 13.16
N THR A 84 -9.00 1.88 12.96
CA THR A 84 -10.23 1.72 13.76
C THR A 84 -10.17 0.49 14.68
N ASP A 85 -9.28 -0.46 14.39
CA ASP A 85 -9.02 -1.59 15.26
C ASP A 85 -8.01 -1.21 16.34
N ALA A 86 -8.48 -1.11 17.58
CA ALA A 86 -7.64 -0.75 18.73
C ALA A 86 -6.55 -1.81 19.07
N THR A 87 -6.62 -3.00 18.48
CA THR A 87 -5.64 -4.08 18.67
C THR A 87 -4.63 -4.19 17.54
N ALA A 88 -4.85 -3.47 16.43
CA ALA A 88 -3.95 -3.49 15.29
C ALA A 88 -2.62 -2.82 15.61
N GLN A 89 -1.54 -3.45 15.16
CA GLN A 89 -0.19 -2.89 15.15
C GLN A 89 0.19 -2.60 13.71
N ALA A 90 0.94 -1.53 13.47
CA ALA A 90 1.26 -1.10 12.12
C ALA A 90 2.75 -0.78 11.93
N VAL A 91 3.19 -0.93 10.69
CA VAL A 91 4.46 -0.40 10.21
C VAL A 91 4.15 0.53 9.05
N LEU A 92 4.65 1.76 9.13
CA LEU A 92 4.66 2.70 8.02
C LEU A 92 6.06 2.73 7.41
N PHE A 93 6.11 2.61 6.09
CA PHE A 93 7.33 2.73 5.32
C PHE A 93 7.12 3.62 4.10
N VAL A 94 7.73 4.79 4.10
CA VAL A 94 7.55 5.79 3.03
C VAL A 94 8.47 5.43 1.87
N VAL A 95 7.89 5.12 0.70
CA VAL A 95 8.64 4.74 -0.50
C VAL A 95 8.90 5.93 -1.44
N SER A 96 8.03 6.94 -1.42
CA SER A 96 8.11 8.14 -2.27
C SER A 96 7.36 9.30 -1.61
N GLY A 97 7.67 10.53 -2.03
CA GLY A 97 7.06 11.73 -1.49
C GLY A 97 7.46 12.03 -0.04
N ALA A 98 6.59 12.72 0.67
CA ALA A 98 6.75 13.04 2.09
C ALA A 98 5.41 12.87 2.81
N LEU A 99 5.47 12.40 4.05
CA LEU A 99 4.33 12.17 4.94
C LEU A 99 4.62 12.84 6.29
N THR A 100 3.64 13.52 6.86
CA THR A 100 3.70 13.93 8.28
C THR A 100 2.92 12.91 9.09
N LEU A 101 3.57 12.30 10.07
CA LEU A 101 2.96 11.39 11.03
C LEU A 101 2.91 12.07 12.40
N THR A 102 1.72 12.24 12.95
CA THR A 102 1.53 12.79 14.30
C THR A 102 1.33 11.65 15.31
N LEU A 103 2.22 11.56 16.30
CA LEU A 103 2.12 10.61 17.42
C LEU A 103 1.97 11.38 18.73
N GLY A 104 0.77 11.34 19.30
CA GLY A 104 0.41 12.17 20.46
C GLY A 104 0.45 13.65 20.08
N ALA A 105 1.38 14.40 20.66
CA ALA A 105 1.58 15.83 20.38
C ALA A 105 2.82 16.12 19.51
N VAL A 106 3.45 15.08 18.94
CA VAL A 106 4.70 15.19 18.20
C VAL A 106 4.47 14.87 16.74
N ASP A 107 4.91 15.79 15.88
CA ASP A 107 4.91 15.60 14.42
C ASP A 107 6.26 15.04 13.96
N HIS A 108 6.19 14.06 13.06
CA HIS A 108 7.33 13.42 12.42
C HIS A 108 7.23 13.58 10.90
N GLU A 109 8.11 14.38 10.30
CA GLU A 109 8.24 14.44 8.85
C GLU A 109 9.03 13.23 8.33
N MET A 110 8.41 12.44 7.45
CA MET A 110 8.94 11.20 6.91
C MET A 110 9.08 11.30 5.39
N GLY A 111 10.32 11.37 4.91
CA GLY A 111 10.65 11.23 3.49
C GLY A 111 10.90 9.77 3.07
N PRO A 112 11.34 9.49 1.83
CA PRO A 112 11.59 8.13 1.36
C PRO A 112 12.62 7.39 2.23
N GLY A 113 12.28 6.18 2.66
CA GLY A 113 13.04 5.39 3.63
C GLY A 113 12.65 5.64 5.09
N GLY A 114 11.76 6.61 5.34
CA GLY A 114 11.17 6.84 6.65
C GLY A 114 10.40 5.60 7.12
N TYR A 115 10.66 5.19 8.35
CA TYR A 115 10.09 4.00 8.98
C TYR A 115 9.49 4.38 10.33
N ALA A 116 8.28 3.91 10.61
CA ALA A 116 7.64 4.02 11.92
C ALA A 116 6.94 2.72 12.27
N PHE A 117 7.05 2.29 13.53
CA PHE A 117 6.28 1.22 14.12
C PHE A 117 5.27 1.83 15.10
N LEU A 118 4.02 1.39 15.02
CA LEU A 118 2.87 1.89 15.76
C LEU A 118 2.22 0.76 16.56
#